data_AF-A0A7L2Z8U8-F1
#
_entry.id   AF-A0A7L2Z8U8-F1
#
_cell.length_a   1.000
_cell.length_b   1.000
_cell.length_c   1.000
_cell.angle_alpha   90.00
_cell.angle_beta   90.00
_cell.angle_gamma   90.00
#
_symmetry.space_group_name_H-M   'P 1'
#
loop_
_entity.id
_entity.type
_entity.pdbx_description
1 polymer ?
#
loop_
_entity_poly.entity_id
_entity_poly.type
_entity_poly.pdbx_seq_one_letter_code
_entity_poly.pdbx_strand_id
1 'polypeptide(L)' 'PGPGLRVPLSQLLPHPSYAGEATSGDIALGQLAWPVPYSDLILPVCLPSPA' A
#
# COMPACT_ATOMS: atom_id res chain seq x y z
N PRO A 1 -18.56 9.15 -13.78
CA PRO A 1 -17.40 9.17 -12.86
C PRO A 1 -17.78 9.82 -11.53
N GLY A 2 -18.12 9.01 -10.53
CA GLY A 2 -18.42 9.50 -9.18
C GLY A 2 -17.16 10.00 -8.46
N PRO A 3 -17.30 10.70 -7.31
CA PRO A 3 -16.15 11.03 -6.48
C PRO A 3 -15.45 9.73 -6.07
N GLY A 4 -14.16 9.60 -6.39
CA GLY A 4 -13.37 8.41 -6.05
C GLY A 4 -13.36 8.14 -4.54
N LEU A 5 -13.11 6.87 -4.17
CA LEU A 5 -12.98 6.48 -2.77
C LEU A 5 -11.69 7.03 -2.16
N ARG A 6 -11.78 7.69 -1.00
CA ARG A 6 -10.63 8.23 -0.26
C ARG A 6 -10.65 7.65 1.15
N VAL A 7 -9.56 6.99 1.54
CA VAL A 7 -9.39 6.38 2.86
C VAL A 7 -8.05 6.85 3.44
N PRO A 8 -8.01 7.40 4.66
CA PRO A 8 -6.76 7.80 5.29
C PRO A 8 -5.94 6.56 5.71
N LEU A 9 -4.63 6.74 5.85
CA LEU A 9 -3.75 5.75 6.45
C LEU A 9 -3.88 5.81 7.98
N SER A 10 -4.02 4.66 8.63
CA SER A 10 -3.82 4.54 10.07
C SER A 10 -2.35 4.43 10.44
N GLN A 11 -1.55 3.82 9.56
CA GLN A 11 -0.14 3.58 9.81
C GLN A 11 0.66 3.55 8.51
N LEU A 12 1.91 4.01 8.59
CA LEU A 12 2.91 3.90 7.54
C LEU A 12 4.11 3.11 8.08
N LEU A 13 4.52 2.07 7.38
CA LEU A 13 5.62 1.18 7.74
C LEU A 13 6.67 1.18 6.62
N PRO A 14 7.69 2.06 6.68
CA PRO A 14 8.79 2.02 5.72
C PRO A 14 9.66 0.78 5.92
N HIS A 15 10.28 0.30 4.85
CA HIS A 15 11.27 -0.77 4.95
C HIS A 15 12.42 -0.35 5.89
N PRO A 16 12.90 -1.23 6.80
CA PRO A 16 13.89 -0.85 7.81
C PRO A 16 15.25 -0.44 7.25
N SER A 17 15.58 -0.85 6.02
CA SER A 17 16.82 -0.46 5.34
C SER A 17 16.73 0.86 4.58
N TYR A 18 15.54 1.46 4.47
CA TYR A 18 15.37 2.74 3.79
C TYR A 18 15.99 3.86 4.64
N ALA A 19 16.96 4.57 4.07
CA ALA A 19 17.66 5.68 4.73
C ALA A 19 17.68 6.96 3.88
N GLY A 20 16.83 7.05 2.86
CA GLY A 20 16.71 8.20 1.95
C GLY A 20 16.96 7.87 0.49
N GLU A 21 17.08 8.91 -0.35
CA GLU A 21 17.33 8.75 -1.78
C GLU A 21 18.56 7.87 -2.06
N ALA A 22 18.45 7.04 -3.11
CA ALA A 22 19.48 6.10 -3.55
C ALA A 22 19.89 5.00 -2.54
N THR A 23 19.13 4.80 -1.45
CA THR A 23 19.33 3.68 -0.52
C THR A 23 18.49 2.46 -0.90
N SER A 24 18.84 1.28 -0.39
CA SER A 24 18.05 0.06 -0.61
C SER A 24 16.74 0.07 0.18
N GLY A 25 15.76 -0.70 -0.28
CA GLY A 25 14.48 -0.84 0.40
C GLY A 25 13.52 0.32 0.12
N ASP A 26 13.50 0.84 -1.11
CA ASP A 26 12.50 1.82 -1.55
C ASP A 26 11.10 1.18 -1.68
N ILE A 27 10.52 0.85 -0.53
CA ILE A 27 9.20 0.24 -0.38
C ILE A 27 8.65 0.53 1.03
N ALA A 28 7.33 0.67 1.14
CA ALA A 28 6.62 0.83 2.40
C ALA A 28 5.25 0.16 2.35
N LEU A 29 4.72 -0.24 3.51
CA LEU A 29 3.33 -0.66 3.66
C LEU A 29 2.50 0.49 4.25
N GLY A 30 1.39 0.83 3.59
CA GLY A 30 0.39 1.76 4.10
C GLY A 30 -0.84 1.00 4.60
N GLN A 31 -1.09 1.01 5.90
CA GLN A 31 -2.31 0.42 6.45
C GLN A 31 -3.45 1.43 6.37
N LEU A 32 -4.55 1.05 5.74
CA LEU A 32 -5.76 1.87 5.69
C LEU A 32 -6.41 1.97 7.09
N ALA A 33 -7.04 3.09 7.39
CA ALA A 33 -7.77 3.28 8.64
C ALA A 33 -8.99 2.36 8.77
N TRP A 34 -9.55 1.91 7.65
CA TRP A 34 -10.58 0.88 7.59
C TRP A 34 -10.45 0.05 6.31
N PRO A 35 -10.97 -1.20 6.30
CA PRO A 35 -10.97 -2.03 5.10
C PRO A 35 -11.79 -1.39 3.98
N VAL A 36 -11.34 -1.56 2.75
CA VAL A 36 -12.10 -1.18 1.56
C VAL A 36 -12.80 -2.42 1.00
N PRO A 37 -14.12 -2.35 0.74
CA PRO A 37 -14.82 -3.48 0.14
C PRO A 37 -14.32 -3.74 -1.27
N TYR A 38 -14.08 -5.01 -1.59
CA TYR A 38 -13.73 -5.42 -2.94
C TYR A 38 -14.93 -5.28 -3.88
N SER A 39 -14.64 -4.93 -5.12
CA SER A 39 -15.63 -4.77 -6.19
C SER A 39 -14.97 -5.04 -7.53
N ASP A 40 -15.73 -5.00 -8.62
CA ASP A 40 -15.19 -5.11 -9.98
C ASP A 40 -14.16 -4.00 -10.32
N LEU A 41 -14.12 -2.93 -9.53
CA LEU A 41 -13.20 -1.79 -9.69
C LEU A 41 -12.11 -1.72 -8.61
N ILE A 42 -12.20 -2.52 -7.53
CA ILE A 42 -11.25 -2.49 -6.42
C ILE A 42 -10.90 -3.93 -6.04
N LEU A 43 -9.69 -4.35 -6.39
CA LEU A 43 -9.19 -5.70 -6.14
C LEU A 43 -7.75 -5.65 -5.64
N PRO A 44 -7.33 -6.61 -4.78
CA PRO A 44 -5.93 -6.76 -4.41
C PRO A 44 -5.12 -7.33 -5.58
N VAL A 45 -3.84 -6.98 -5.63
CA VAL A 45 -2.87 -7.61 -6.54
C VAL A 45 -2.22 -8.81 -5.86
N CYS A 46 -1.87 -9.85 -6.64
CA CYS A 46 -1.05 -10.95 -6.15
C CYS A 46 0.39 -10.47 -5.91
N LEU A 47 1.02 -10.94 -4.83
CA LEU A 47 2.45 -10.80 -4.65
C LEU A 47 3.18 -11.92 -5.40
N PRO A 48 4.38 -11.67 -5.94
CA PRO A 48 5.20 -12.73 -6.53
C PRO A 48 5.53 -13.78 -5.46
N SER A 49 5.58 -15.05 -5.85
CA SER A 49 6.13 -16.09 -4.99
C SER A 49 7.63 -15.80 -4.77
N PRO A 50 8.15 -16.01 -3.55
CA PRO A 50 9.60 -16.05 -3.38
C PRO A 50 10.18 -17.14 -4.30
N ALA A 51 11.29 -16.83 -4.95
CA ALA A 51 12.03 -17.76 -5.79
C ALA A 51 12.72 -18.84 -4.95
#